data_AF-X1QID5-F1
#
_entry.id   AF-X1QID5-F1
#
_cell.length_a   1.000
_cell.length_b   1.000
_cell.length_c   1.000
_cell.angle_alpha   90.00
_cell.angle_beta   90.00
_cell.angle_gamma   90.00
#
_symmetry.space_group_name_H-M   'P 1'
#
loop_
_entity.id
_entity.type
_entity.pdbx_description
1 polymer ?
#
loop_
_entity_poly.entity_id
_entity_poly.type
_entity_poly.pdbx_seq_one_letter_code
_entity_poly.pdbx_strand_id
1 'polypeptide(L)'
;MAIEDPTTYGEWYWKNSVDANALTNENAEKVFAPIIKQISDDTDLAEFMPDALSPLFGNLTAPPADAYFWLQRPMLQAYTRVIGLISGEEVARPLKYALKASKPTLRIDAGMSAILKQRGIIKDEAYKFNAAIEAYDDEQAELLYKSQMEYPAIPDIITQARYSVYPEDPKNRVQQLIDIPDNLWAAWSFMTIQRLTTEQMQTIYRRTDDVTELVDKELGRLGWRDKDHVVLHDLAYEFPNAMLMIQGGLKAGTDKQTIAENIAKAGIHPTFVPTYYDAVMTKPASEDIIAFELRRDPSLSNLSNELLKIGVHDHYHSLYKELAYQIPPVADIITMAVREAFTPEIAARFGQYQDLPPDFVEWAGKKGLSKEWAERYWAAHWSLPSPQQGFEMLHRGVIGMDDLNMLMRALDIMPFWRDKLVEIAYRPLSRVDVRRMFKLGVLDVSGVRKAYTDIGYNPYNADLMTKFTIEYVKEAPKKLSTTDMVTAYKKHLIDIGTLRNQLSEAGITGADIEKIIKTAEQKREWADTEDNITTIEFLYKQGRYTEDETLTELRKLKLADEYIQNLLPQWTAKSVAEKETLWTNAQTLSFMKANLITLERGKQELTDLGYDEEHINVYLASVKTE
;
A
#
# COMPACT_ATOMS: atom_id res chain seq x y z
N MET A 1 -97.45 -66.07 -77.07
CA MET A 1 -97.01 -67.01 -78.11
C MET A 1 -95.48 -67.13 -78.25
N ALA A 2 -94.65 -66.11 -78.01
CA ALA A 2 -93.18 -66.23 -78.09
C ALA A 2 -92.46 -66.66 -76.77
N ILE A 3 -93.18 -66.79 -75.66
CA ILE A 3 -92.63 -67.13 -74.32
C ILE A 3 -92.88 -68.61 -73.97
N GLU A 4 -93.90 -69.23 -74.54
CA GLU A 4 -94.25 -70.62 -74.22
C GLU A 4 -93.35 -71.62 -74.96
N ASP A 5 -92.91 -71.29 -76.18
CA ASP A 5 -92.08 -72.17 -77.02
C ASP A 5 -90.97 -71.37 -77.77
N PRO A 6 -89.82 -71.08 -77.12
CA PRO A 6 -88.82 -70.15 -77.66
C PRO A 6 -88.01 -70.78 -78.81
N THR A 7 -87.92 -70.07 -79.94
CA THR A 7 -87.20 -70.56 -81.15
C THR A 7 -85.91 -69.79 -81.44
N THR A 8 -85.72 -68.63 -80.79
CA THR A 8 -84.49 -67.83 -80.88
C THR A 8 -83.80 -67.69 -79.52
N TYR A 9 -82.49 -67.44 -79.52
CA TYR A 9 -81.73 -67.21 -78.30
C TYR A 9 -82.27 -66.00 -77.49
N GLY A 10 -82.77 -64.96 -78.17
CA GLY A 10 -83.40 -63.81 -77.51
C GLY A 10 -84.69 -64.18 -76.76
N GLU A 11 -85.52 -65.05 -77.34
CA GLU A 11 -86.72 -65.58 -76.70
C GLU A 11 -86.39 -66.55 -75.57
N TRP A 12 -85.34 -67.37 -75.72
CA TRP A 12 -84.84 -68.24 -74.65
C TRP A 12 -84.32 -67.43 -73.46
N TYR A 13 -83.50 -66.40 -73.70
CA TYR A 13 -82.99 -65.53 -72.64
C TYR A 13 -84.13 -64.76 -71.96
N TRP A 14 -85.09 -64.25 -72.73
CA TRP A 14 -86.25 -63.55 -72.19
C TRP A 14 -87.11 -64.47 -71.34
N LYS A 15 -87.39 -65.69 -71.80
CA LYS A 15 -88.10 -66.72 -71.04
C LYS A 15 -87.36 -67.06 -69.74
N ASN A 16 -86.06 -67.35 -69.80
CA ASN A 16 -85.27 -67.67 -68.59
C ASN A 16 -85.14 -66.49 -67.62
N SER A 17 -85.13 -65.25 -68.12
CA SER A 17 -85.17 -64.04 -67.30
C SER A 17 -86.53 -63.85 -66.62
N VAL A 18 -87.63 -64.11 -67.34
CA VAL A 18 -89.00 -64.09 -66.79
C VAL A 18 -89.16 -65.21 -65.75
N ASP A 19 -88.63 -66.41 -66.02
CA ASP A 19 -88.65 -67.56 -65.12
C ASP A 19 -87.78 -67.31 -63.88
N ALA A 20 -86.61 -66.67 -64.02
CA ALA A 20 -85.77 -66.27 -62.89
C ALA A 20 -86.43 -65.17 -62.04
N ASN A 21 -87.12 -64.22 -62.65
CA ASN A 21 -87.91 -63.20 -61.93
C ASN A 21 -89.12 -63.82 -61.23
N ALA A 22 -89.82 -64.77 -61.86
CA ALA A 22 -90.91 -65.51 -61.25
C ALA A 22 -90.43 -66.33 -60.04
N LEU A 23 -89.29 -67.00 -60.15
CA LEU A 23 -88.67 -67.77 -59.05
C LEU A 23 -88.21 -66.87 -57.89
N THR A 24 -87.79 -65.64 -58.18
CA THR A 24 -87.39 -64.65 -57.15
C THR A 24 -88.63 -64.05 -56.46
N ASN A 25 -89.72 -63.80 -57.20
CA ASN A 25 -90.99 -63.35 -56.65
C ASN A 25 -91.65 -64.43 -55.76
N GLU A 26 -91.65 -65.69 -56.19
CA GLU A 26 -92.23 -66.81 -55.44
C GLU A 26 -91.47 -67.09 -54.12
N ASN A 27 -90.14 -66.90 -54.12
CA ASN A 27 -89.32 -67.03 -52.92
C ASN A 27 -89.45 -65.84 -51.95
N ALA A 28 -89.70 -64.62 -52.45
CA ALA A 28 -89.97 -63.45 -51.62
C ALA A 28 -91.37 -63.52 -50.96
N GLU A 29 -92.38 -64.00 -51.69
CA GLU A 29 -93.74 -64.21 -51.19
C GLU A 29 -93.77 -65.21 -50.02
N LYS A 30 -93.02 -66.32 -50.11
CA LYS A 30 -92.92 -67.35 -49.06
C LYS A 30 -92.26 -66.89 -47.76
N VAL A 31 -91.45 -65.82 -47.79
CA VAL A 31 -90.72 -65.31 -46.62
C VAL A 31 -91.44 -64.14 -45.95
N PHE A 32 -92.00 -63.21 -46.74
CA PHE A 32 -92.55 -61.96 -46.19
C PHE A 32 -94.05 -62.02 -45.90
N ALA A 33 -94.85 -62.76 -46.67
CA ALA A 33 -96.29 -62.87 -46.44
C ALA A 33 -96.66 -63.42 -45.05
N PRO A 34 -95.95 -64.42 -44.48
CA PRO A 34 -96.23 -64.89 -43.13
C PRO A 34 -95.93 -63.85 -42.04
N ILE A 35 -94.86 -63.07 -42.21
CA ILE A 35 -94.43 -62.03 -41.25
C ILE A 35 -95.43 -60.87 -41.24
N ILE A 36 -95.88 -60.44 -42.41
CA ILE A 36 -96.85 -59.35 -42.56
C ILE A 36 -98.22 -59.76 -41.99
N LYS A 37 -98.64 -61.01 -42.22
CA LYS A 37 -99.86 -61.56 -41.62
C LYS A 37 -99.78 -61.63 -40.10
N GLN A 38 -98.66 -62.11 -39.55
CA GLN A 38 -98.46 -62.19 -38.10
C GLN A 38 -98.47 -60.81 -37.42
N ILE A 39 -97.83 -59.80 -38.03
CA ILE A 39 -97.84 -58.43 -37.50
C ILE A 39 -99.23 -57.79 -37.58
N SER A 40 -100.00 -58.06 -38.65
CA SER A 40 -101.39 -57.61 -38.77
C SER A 40 -102.29 -58.22 -37.70
N ASP A 41 -102.14 -59.52 -37.43
CA ASP A 41 -102.96 -60.26 -36.47
C ASP A 41 -102.60 -59.90 -35.01
N ASP A 42 -101.35 -59.55 -34.73
CA ASP A 42 -100.87 -59.24 -33.36
C ASP A 42 -101.12 -57.78 -32.90
N THR A 43 -101.55 -56.88 -33.80
CA THR A 43 -101.57 -55.42 -33.52
C THR A 43 -102.93 -54.72 -33.70
N ASP A 44 -103.99 -55.45 -34.07
CA ASP A 44 -105.34 -54.91 -34.36
C ASP A 44 -105.36 -53.68 -35.31
N LEU A 45 -104.32 -53.54 -36.14
CA LEU A 45 -104.12 -52.38 -37.02
C LEU A 45 -105.25 -52.19 -38.05
N ALA A 46 -106.04 -53.23 -38.33
CA ALA A 46 -107.18 -53.17 -39.24
C ALA A 46 -108.36 -52.34 -38.69
N GLU A 47 -108.53 -52.22 -37.36
CA GLU A 47 -109.66 -51.49 -36.76
C GLU A 47 -109.49 -49.96 -36.80
N PHE A 48 -108.27 -49.46 -36.95
CA PHE A 48 -107.97 -48.02 -36.89
C PHE A 48 -107.80 -47.37 -38.28
N MET A 49 -108.16 -48.09 -39.34
CA MET A 49 -107.97 -47.67 -40.72
C MET A 49 -109.27 -47.17 -41.36
N PRO A 50 -109.25 -46.07 -42.12
CA PRO A 50 -110.42 -45.62 -42.88
C PRO A 50 -110.85 -46.67 -43.92
N ASP A 51 -112.16 -46.95 -44.03
CA ASP A 51 -112.75 -47.96 -44.92
C ASP A 51 -112.24 -47.86 -46.38
N ALA A 52 -111.94 -46.64 -46.84
CA ALA A 52 -111.44 -46.36 -48.18
C ALA A 52 -110.05 -46.97 -48.50
N LEU A 53 -109.26 -47.35 -47.48
CA LEU A 53 -107.92 -47.92 -47.63
C LEU A 53 -107.86 -49.43 -47.32
N SER A 54 -108.98 -50.03 -46.90
CA SER A 54 -109.10 -51.47 -46.61
C SER A 54 -108.67 -52.38 -47.78
N PRO A 55 -108.98 -52.08 -49.06
CA PRO A 55 -108.54 -52.91 -50.19
C PRO A 55 -107.01 -52.92 -50.39
N LEU A 56 -106.34 -51.82 -50.01
CA LEU A 56 -104.91 -51.65 -50.18
C LEU A 56 -104.14 -52.54 -49.18
N PHE A 57 -104.70 -52.79 -48.00
CA PHE A 57 -104.12 -53.69 -46.98
C PHE A 57 -104.32 -55.17 -47.31
N GLY A 58 -105.45 -55.53 -47.92
CA GLY A 58 -105.66 -56.87 -48.49
C GLY A 58 -104.61 -57.22 -49.57
N ASN A 59 -104.23 -56.23 -50.38
CA ASN A 59 -103.19 -56.40 -51.41
C ASN A 59 -101.75 -56.38 -50.86
N LEU A 60 -101.54 -55.94 -49.61
CA LEU A 60 -100.25 -55.94 -48.92
C LEU A 60 -99.95 -57.28 -48.24
N THR A 61 -100.98 -58.01 -47.84
CA THR A 61 -100.88 -59.33 -47.19
C THR A 61 -100.84 -60.48 -48.20
N ALA A 62 -101.31 -60.26 -49.43
CA ALA A 62 -101.15 -61.18 -50.57
C ALA A 62 -101.08 -60.39 -51.89
N PRO A 63 -99.90 -59.89 -52.30
CA PRO A 63 -99.77 -59.15 -53.55
C PRO A 63 -99.89 -60.07 -54.77
N PRO A 64 -100.59 -59.68 -55.85
CA PRO A 64 -100.54 -60.41 -57.10
C PRO A 64 -99.11 -60.37 -57.70
N ALA A 65 -98.66 -61.51 -58.25
CA ALA A 65 -97.27 -61.79 -58.62
C ALA A 65 -96.63 -60.84 -59.66
N ASP A 66 -97.39 -59.93 -60.27
CA ASP A 66 -96.99 -59.05 -61.37
C ASP A 66 -96.78 -57.57 -60.97
N ALA A 67 -97.09 -57.14 -59.74
CA ALA A 67 -97.08 -55.72 -59.35
C ALA A 67 -95.91 -55.26 -58.44
N TYR A 68 -95.02 -56.16 -58.01
CA TYR A 68 -93.97 -55.87 -57.03
C TYR A 68 -92.97 -54.77 -57.46
N PHE A 69 -92.58 -54.74 -58.74
CA PHE A 69 -91.54 -53.83 -59.26
C PHE A 69 -91.94 -52.34 -59.19
N TRP A 70 -93.23 -52.02 -59.39
CA TRP A 70 -93.72 -50.63 -59.40
C TRP A 70 -94.10 -50.11 -58.02
N LEU A 71 -94.45 -50.99 -57.10
CA LEU A 71 -94.88 -50.63 -55.74
C LEU A 71 -93.72 -50.49 -54.75
N GLN A 72 -92.50 -50.94 -55.09
CA GLN A 72 -91.32 -50.92 -54.20
C GLN A 72 -91.05 -49.56 -53.53
N ARG A 73 -91.09 -48.44 -54.28
CA ARG A 73 -90.72 -47.11 -53.74
C ARG A 73 -91.74 -46.51 -52.79
N PRO A 74 -93.04 -46.42 -53.15
CA PRO A 74 -94.08 -46.02 -52.21
C PRO A 74 -94.14 -46.91 -50.96
N MET A 75 -93.94 -48.23 -51.15
CA MET A 75 -93.87 -49.22 -50.08
C MET A 75 -92.73 -48.97 -49.10
N LEU A 76 -91.51 -48.76 -49.60
CA LEU A 76 -90.35 -48.47 -48.75
C LEU A 76 -90.47 -47.10 -48.05
N GLN A 77 -91.12 -46.11 -48.66
CA GLN A 77 -91.37 -44.80 -48.05
C GLN A 77 -92.45 -44.87 -46.97
N ALA A 78 -93.50 -45.65 -47.18
CA ALA A 78 -94.48 -45.96 -46.14
C ALA A 78 -93.82 -46.75 -45.00
N TYR A 79 -93.03 -47.77 -45.34
CA TYR A 79 -92.30 -48.62 -44.39
C TYR A 79 -91.29 -47.84 -43.54
N THR A 80 -90.53 -46.91 -44.12
CA THR A 80 -89.61 -46.05 -43.37
C THR A 80 -90.34 -45.01 -42.51
N ARG A 81 -91.52 -44.53 -42.91
CA ARG A 81 -92.38 -43.71 -42.03
C ARG A 81 -92.95 -44.51 -40.88
N VAL A 82 -93.36 -45.75 -41.13
CA VAL A 82 -93.91 -46.68 -40.14
C VAL A 82 -92.82 -47.12 -39.14
N ILE A 83 -91.62 -47.49 -39.59
CA ILE A 83 -90.47 -47.75 -38.70
C ILE A 83 -90.07 -46.48 -37.92
N GLY A 84 -90.12 -45.30 -38.56
CA GLY A 84 -89.89 -44.03 -37.87
C GLY A 84 -90.92 -43.73 -36.77
N LEU A 85 -92.17 -44.18 -36.94
CA LEU A 85 -93.26 -44.06 -35.97
C LEU A 85 -93.20 -45.12 -34.85
N ILE A 86 -92.70 -46.32 -35.14
CA ILE A 86 -92.73 -47.48 -34.21
C ILE A 86 -91.41 -47.68 -33.45
N SER A 87 -90.24 -47.39 -34.04
CA SER A 87 -88.93 -47.70 -33.44
C SER A 87 -88.04 -46.48 -33.14
N GLY A 88 -88.54 -45.26 -33.30
CA GLY A 88 -87.81 -44.02 -33.04
C GLY A 88 -86.87 -43.58 -34.18
N GLU A 89 -86.68 -42.27 -34.35
CA GLU A 89 -85.95 -41.68 -35.49
C GLU A 89 -84.48 -42.15 -35.63
N GLU A 90 -83.85 -42.63 -34.56
CA GLU A 90 -82.44 -43.05 -34.52
C GLU A 90 -82.15 -44.29 -35.39
N VAL A 91 -83.07 -45.26 -35.46
CA VAL A 91 -82.85 -46.53 -36.20
C VAL A 91 -82.97 -46.33 -37.72
N ALA A 92 -83.74 -45.33 -38.16
CA ALA A 92 -83.91 -44.98 -39.57
C ALA A 92 -82.82 -44.03 -40.13
N ARG A 93 -81.96 -43.45 -39.26
CA ARG A 93 -80.94 -42.46 -39.63
C ARG A 93 -79.89 -42.96 -40.63
N PRO A 94 -79.28 -44.16 -40.50
CA PRO A 94 -78.24 -44.62 -41.42
C PRO A 94 -78.74 -44.72 -42.87
N LEU A 95 -79.98 -45.19 -43.07
CA LEU A 95 -80.60 -45.27 -44.38
C LEU A 95 -80.98 -43.88 -44.92
N LYS A 96 -81.51 -42.98 -44.07
CA LYS A 96 -81.73 -41.56 -44.41
C LYS A 96 -80.41 -40.89 -44.85
N TYR A 97 -79.30 -41.15 -44.18
CA TYR A 97 -77.98 -40.57 -44.49
C TYR A 97 -77.40 -41.11 -45.80
N ALA A 98 -77.45 -42.43 -46.03
CA ALA A 98 -76.99 -43.02 -47.29
C ALA A 98 -77.74 -42.47 -48.51
N LEU A 99 -79.06 -42.25 -48.36
CA LEU A 99 -79.88 -41.62 -49.40
C LEU A 99 -79.51 -40.15 -49.62
N LYS A 100 -79.40 -39.34 -48.56
CA LYS A 100 -78.98 -37.93 -48.64
C LYS A 100 -77.57 -37.75 -49.23
N ALA A 101 -76.65 -38.69 -48.95
CA ALA A 101 -75.29 -38.66 -49.48
C ALA A 101 -75.22 -39.03 -50.98
N SER A 102 -76.08 -39.96 -51.46
CA SER A 102 -76.09 -40.39 -52.86
C SER A 102 -76.57 -39.32 -53.85
N LYS A 103 -77.33 -38.32 -53.38
CA LYS A 103 -77.76 -37.13 -54.13
C LYS A 103 -77.87 -35.93 -53.18
N PRO A 104 -76.85 -35.07 -53.05
CA PRO A 104 -76.91 -33.91 -52.17
C PRO A 104 -77.90 -32.88 -52.73
N THR A 105 -79.10 -32.80 -52.15
CA THR A 105 -80.18 -31.89 -52.58
C THR A 105 -80.40 -30.70 -51.65
N LEU A 106 -79.68 -30.62 -50.52
CA LEU A 106 -79.77 -29.50 -49.58
C LEU A 106 -79.15 -28.24 -50.20
N ARG A 107 -79.87 -27.13 -50.14
CA ARG A 107 -79.40 -25.79 -50.53
C ARG A 107 -79.09 -24.97 -49.29
N ILE A 108 -78.35 -23.88 -49.47
CA ILE A 108 -78.10 -22.88 -48.42
C ILE A 108 -79.47 -22.34 -48.00
N ASP A 109 -79.80 -22.47 -46.71
CA ASP A 109 -81.05 -21.95 -46.17
C ASP A 109 -81.07 -20.42 -46.15
N ALA A 110 -82.24 -19.83 -46.00
CA ALA A 110 -82.40 -18.38 -46.05
C ALA A 110 -81.60 -17.66 -44.94
N GLY A 111 -81.47 -18.25 -43.75
CA GLY A 111 -80.70 -17.69 -42.63
C GLY A 111 -79.19 -17.68 -42.90
N MET A 112 -78.63 -18.80 -43.34
CA MET A 112 -77.22 -18.87 -43.76
C MET A 112 -76.95 -17.93 -44.95
N SER A 113 -77.88 -17.87 -45.90
CA SER A 113 -77.80 -16.98 -47.05
C SER A 113 -77.79 -15.50 -46.62
N ALA A 114 -78.57 -15.11 -45.61
CA ALA A 114 -78.56 -13.76 -45.04
C ALA A 114 -77.19 -13.41 -44.44
N ILE A 115 -76.59 -14.31 -43.66
CA ILE A 115 -75.25 -14.12 -43.08
C ILE A 115 -74.19 -14.00 -44.18
N LEU A 116 -74.26 -14.84 -45.21
CA LEU A 116 -73.33 -14.77 -46.36
C LEU A 116 -73.47 -13.45 -47.13
N LYS A 117 -74.69 -12.91 -47.27
CA LYS A 117 -74.94 -11.59 -47.86
C LYS A 117 -74.34 -10.47 -47.01
N GLN A 118 -74.55 -10.49 -45.69
CA GLN A 118 -73.98 -9.49 -44.76
C GLN A 118 -72.45 -9.43 -44.84
N ARG A 119 -71.81 -10.60 -45.04
CA ARG A 119 -70.35 -10.72 -45.19
C ARG A 119 -69.85 -10.38 -46.60
N GLY A 120 -70.73 -10.00 -47.53
CA GLY A 120 -70.38 -9.67 -48.91
C GLY A 120 -69.97 -10.88 -49.77
N ILE A 121 -70.25 -12.11 -49.34
CA ILE A 121 -69.85 -13.34 -50.02
C ILE A 121 -70.79 -13.67 -51.19
N ILE A 122 -72.08 -13.40 -51.03
CA ILE A 122 -73.10 -13.55 -52.08
C ILE A 122 -73.80 -12.22 -52.36
N LYS A 123 -74.33 -12.08 -53.57
CA LYS A 123 -75.11 -10.88 -53.98
C LYS A 123 -76.56 -10.96 -53.50
N ASP A 124 -77.25 -9.82 -53.51
CA ASP A 124 -78.66 -9.72 -53.08
C ASP A 124 -79.59 -10.65 -53.87
N GLU A 125 -79.35 -10.84 -55.16
CA GLU A 125 -80.17 -11.71 -56.01
C GLU A 125 -80.05 -13.18 -55.59
N ALA A 126 -78.85 -13.60 -55.19
CA ALA A 126 -78.61 -14.96 -54.68
C ALA A 126 -79.25 -15.16 -53.30
N TYR A 127 -79.25 -14.12 -52.47
CA TYR A 127 -79.95 -14.13 -51.19
C TYR A 127 -81.46 -14.29 -51.37
N LYS A 128 -82.07 -13.39 -52.16
CA LYS A 128 -83.52 -13.40 -52.43
C LYS A 128 -83.97 -14.70 -53.08
N PHE A 129 -83.16 -15.27 -53.97
CA PHE A 129 -83.45 -16.58 -54.55
C PHE A 129 -83.52 -17.69 -53.50
N ASN A 130 -82.56 -17.75 -52.56
CA ASN A 130 -82.57 -18.74 -51.49
C ASN A 130 -83.71 -18.50 -50.48
N ALA A 131 -84.02 -17.24 -50.16
CA ALA A 131 -85.15 -16.88 -49.31
C ALA A 131 -86.51 -17.26 -49.95
N ALA A 132 -86.67 -17.01 -51.26
CA ALA A 132 -87.88 -17.38 -52.00
C ALA A 132 -88.09 -18.90 -52.09
N ILE A 133 -87.01 -19.70 -52.11
CA ILE A 133 -87.10 -21.17 -52.05
C ILE A 133 -87.75 -21.63 -50.73
N GLU A 134 -87.54 -20.89 -49.64
CA GLU A 134 -88.16 -21.14 -48.33
C GLU A 134 -89.51 -20.41 -48.15
N ALA A 135 -90.06 -19.88 -49.24
CA ALA A 135 -91.34 -19.17 -49.29
C ALA A 135 -91.38 -17.84 -48.51
N TYR A 136 -90.22 -17.21 -48.25
CA TYR A 136 -90.19 -15.81 -47.84
C TYR A 136 -90.45 -14.91 -49.05
N ASP A 137 -91.38 -13.96 -48.91
CA ASP A 137 -91.48 -12.84 -49.84
C ASP A 137 -90.30 -11.85 -49.64
N ASP A 138 -90.16 -10.85 -50.51
CA ASP A 138 -89.05 -9.90 -50.44
C ASP A 138 -89.03 -9.09 -49.12
N GLU A 139 -90.19 -8.83 -48.53
CA GLU A 139 -90.32 -8.07 -47.28
C GLU A 139 -89.88 -8.93 -46.09
N GLN A 140 -90.35 -10.17 -46.03
CA GLN A 140 -89.96 -11.14 -45.01
C GLN A 140 -88.48 -11.54 -45.15
N ALA A 141 -87.96 -11.62 -46.37
CA ALA A 141 -86.54 -11.82 -46.61
C ALA A 141 -85.73 -10.63 -46.08
N GLU A 142 -86.18 -9.39 -46.25
CA GLU A 142 -85.48 -8.24 -45.68
C GLU A 142 -85.53 -8.22 -44.14
N LEU A 143 -86.66 -8.62 -43.53
CA LEU A 143 -86.77 -8.78 -42.08
C LEU A 143 -85.87 -9.90 -41.54
N LEU A 144 -85.82 -11.04 -42.23
CA LEU A 144 -84.90 -12.13 -41.92
C LEU A 144 -83.44 -11.64 -42.01
N TYR A 145 -83.09 -10.90 -43.06
CA TYR A 145 -81.76 -10.31 -43.23
C TYR A 145 -81.37 -9.40 -42.06
N LYS A 146 -82.28 -8.53 -41.62
CA LYS A 146 -82.07 -7.64 -40.46
C LYS A 146 -81.97 -8.41 -39.15
N SER A 147 -82.77 -9.47 -38.97
CA SER A 147 -82.75 -10.30 -37.75
C SER A 147 -81.43 -11.05 -37.55
N GLN A 148 -80.73 -11.35 -38.64
CA GLN A 148 -79.43 -12.03 -38.61
C GLN A 148 -78.25 -11.05 -38.42
N MET A 149 -78.48 -9.73 -38.42
CA MET A 149 -77.41 -8.76 -38.22
C MET A 149 -76.87 -8.88 -36.81
N GLU A 150 -75.55 -8.76 -36.64
CA GLU A 150 -74.95 -8.65 -35.32
C GLU A 150 -75.50 -7.41 -34.62
N TYR A 151 -76.19 -7.64 -33.51
CA TYR A 151 -76.71 -6.60 -32.65
C TYR A 151 -75.81 -6.52 -31.40
N PRO A 152 -75.33 -5.33 -31.00
CA PRO A 152 -74.45 -5.21 -29.84
C PRO A 152 -75.11 -5.81 -28.58
N ALA A 153 -74.30 -6.37 -27.68
CA ALA A 153 -74.84 -6.87 -26.44
C ALA A 153 -75.44 -5.70 -25.63
N ILE A 154 -76.52 -5.97 -24.89
CA ILE A 154 -77.21 -4.93 -24.12
C ILE A 154 -76.27 -4.15 -23.17
N PRO A 155 -75.29 -4.78 -22.48
CA PRO A 155 -74.28 -4.05 -21.72
C PRO A 155 -73.45 -3.06 -22.54
N ASP A 156 -73.13 -3.37 -23.80
CA ASP A 156 -72.36 -2.49 -24.70
C ASP A 156 -73.19 -1.29 -25.13
N ILE A 157 -74.49 -1.50 -25.40
CA ILE A 157 -75.43 -0.42 -25.74
C ILE A 157 -75.59 0.53 -24.55
N ILE A 158 -75.74 0.00 -23.34
CA ILE A 158 -75.83 0.80 -22.12
C ILE A 158 -74.52 1.55 -21.88
N THR A 159 -73.37 0.90 -22.08
CA THR A 159 -72.04 1.53 -21.95
C THR A 159 -71.86 2.65 -22.97
N GLN A 160 -72.24 2.44 -24.22
CA GLN A 160 -72.23 3.47 -25.26
C GLN A 160 -73.15 4.65 -24.90
N ALA A 161 -74.35 4.38 -24.38
CA ALA A 161 -75.26 5.42 -23.92
C ALA A 161 -74.63 6.22 -22.76
N ARG A 162 -73.94 5.54 -21.84
CA ARG A 162 -73.19 6.19 -20.76
C ARG A 162 -72.05 7.08 -21.27
N TYR A 163 -71.38 6.74 -22.37
CA TYR A 163 -70.33 7.61 -22.92
C TYR A 163 -70.86 8.76 -23.77
N SER A 164 -72.11 8.69 -24.23
CA SER A 164 -72.65 9.67 -25.19
C SER A 164 -73.66 10.65 -24.58
N VAL A 165 -74.42 10.24 -23.57
CA VAL A 165 -75.55 11.01 -23.02
C VAL A 165 -75.69 10.89 -21.49
N TYR A 166 -74.63 10.47 -20.80
CA TYR A 166 -74.60 10.52 -19.34
C TYR A 166 -74.02 11.87 -18.90
N PRO A 167 -74.61 12.52 -17.88
CA PRO A 167 -75.63 12.02 -16.96
C PRO A 167 -77.09 12.31 -17.35
N GLU A 168 -77.35 12.80 -18.57
CA GLU A 168 -78.63 13.39 -18.96
C GLU A 168 -79.79 12.38 -18.91
N ASP A 169 -79.74 11.29 -19.68
CA ASP A 169 -80.73 10.21 -19.62
C ASP A 169 -80.33 8.95 -20.42
N PRO A 170 -79.46 8.08 -19.87
CA PRO A 170 -79.02 6.88 -20.57
C PRO A 170 -80.17 5.88 -20.79
N LYS A 171 -81.23 5.89 -19.96
CA LYS A 171 -82.35 4.95 -20.09
C LYS A 171 -83.12 5.23 -21.36
N ASN A 172 -83.53 6.49 -21.56
CA ASN A 172 -84.28 6.87 -22.75
C ASN A 172 -83.46 6.66 -24.03
N ARG A 173 -82.14 6.88 -23.99
CA ARG A 173 -81.27 6.61 -25.15
C ARG A 173 -81.20 5.13 -25.51
N VAL A 174 -81.14 4.23 -24.53
CA VAL A 174 -81.13 2.78 -24.78
C VAL A 174 -82.49 2.30 -25.27
N GLN A 175 -83.60 2.81 -24.72
CA GLN A 175 -84.95 2.44 -25.14
C GLN A 175 -85.26 2.84 -26.60
N GLN A 176 -84.60 3.87 -27.13
CA GLN A 176 -84.68 4.23 -28.57
C GLN A 176 -84.02 3.19 -29.49
N LEU A 177 -83.12 2.36 -28.97
CA LEU A 177 -82.37 1.37 -29.73
C LEU A 177 -82.97 -0.03 -29.56
N ILE A 178 -83.30 -0.41 -28.32
CA ILE A 178 -83.82 -1.73 -27.96
C ILE A 178 -84.89 -1.62 -26.88
N ASP A 179 -85.95 -2.40 -27.00
CA ASP A 179 -87.00 -2.47 -25.99
C ASP A 179 -86.55 -3.34 -24.80
N ILE A 180 -86.26 -2.68 -23.67
CA ILE A 180 -85.85 -3.33 -22.41
C ILE A 180 -86.93 -3.11 -21.35
N PRO A 181 -87.47 -4.19 -20.75
CA PRO A 181 -88.34 -4.10 -19.59
C PRO A 181 -87.67 -3.42 -18.38
N ASP A 182 -88.44 -2.65 -17.60
CA ASP A 182 -87.92 -1.85 -16.48
C ASP A 182 -87.12 -2.64 -15.44
N ASN A 183 -87.54 -3.87 -15.13
CA ASN A 183 -86.86 -4.76 -14.20
C ASN A 183 -85.48 -5.21 -14.73
N LEU A 184 -85.36 -5.45 -16.04
CA LEU A 184 -84.10 -5.84 -16.68
C LEU A 184 -83.17 -4.62 -16.87
N TRP A 185 -83.74 -3.44 -17.14
CA TRP A 185 -82.98 -2.19 -17.15
C TRP A 185 -82.24 -1.98 -15.83
N ALA A 186 -82.92 -2.14 -14.69
CA ALA A 186 -82.30 -1.96 -13.38
C ALA A 186 -81.09 -2.89 -13.17
N ALA A 187 -81.22 -4.16 -13.56
CA ALA A 187 -80.14 -5.15 -13.45
C ALA A 187 -78.96 -4.85 -14.38
N TRP A 188 -79.20 -4.64 -15.68
CA TRP A 188 -78.12 -4.36 -16.64
C TRP A 188 -77.48 -2.99 -16.43
N SER A 189 -78.26 -1.98 -16.06
CA SER A 189 -77.74 -0.66 -15.70
C SER A 189 -76.79 -0.77 -14.52
N PHE A 190 -77.14 -1.53 -13.48
CA PHE A 190 -76.25 -1.76 -12.34
C PHE A 190 -74.97 -2.51 -12.71
N MET A 191 -75.07 -3.54 -13.56
CA MET A 191 -73.89 -4.34 -13.97
C MET A 191 -72.90 -3.57 -14.86
N THR A 192 -73.33 -2.49 -15.51
CA THR A 192 -72.46 -1.66 -16.39
C THR A 192 -71.81 -0.49 -15.65
N ILE A 193 -72.08 -0.30 -14.36
CA ILE A 193 -71.41 0.73 -13.55
C ILE A 193 -69.98 0.27 -13.26
N GLN A 194 -69.01 1.16 -13.51
CA GLN A 194 -67.61 0.95 -13.11
C GLN A 194 -67.51 0.82 -11.59
N ARG A 195 -66.74 -0.17 -11.13
CA ARG A 195 -66.53 -0.44 -9.71
C ARG A 195 -65.07 -0.16 -9.38
N LEU A 196 -64.83 0.42 -8.20
CA LEU A 196 -63.47 0.55 -7.69
C LEU A 196 -62.89 -0.84 -7.44
N THR A 197 -61.62 -1.06 -7.77
CA THR A 197 -60.93 -2.31 -7.46
C THR A 197 -60.47 -2.33 -6.00
N THR A 198 -60.15 -3.51 -5.45
CA THR A 198 -59.55 -3.63 -4.11
C THR A 198 -58.30 -2.74 -3.97
N GLU A 199 -57.44 -2.68 -4.99
CA GLU A 199 -56.24 -1.82 -4.98
C GLU A 199 -56.56 -0.33 -5.00
N GLN A 200 -57.60 0.08 -5.75
CA GLN A 200 -58.08 1.47 -5.73
C GLN A 200 -58.65 1.83 -4.36
N MET A 201 -59.39 0.91 -3.72
CA MET A 201 -59.89 1.09 -2.36
C MET A 201 -58.77 1.20 -1.33
N GLN A 202 -57.74 0.35 -1.40
CA GLN A 202 -56.54 0.46 -0.57
C GLN A 202 -55.78 1.78 -0.81
N THR A 203 -55.75 2.25 -2.05
CA THR A 203 -55.14 3.55 -2.40
C THR A 203 -55.91 4.73 -1.82
N ILE A 204 -57.24 4.69 -1.86
CA ILE A 204 -58.11 5.69 -1.21
C ILE A 204 -57.88 5.67 0.30
N TYR A 205 -57.88 4.49 0.91
CA TYR A 205 -57.62 4.30 2.34
C TYR A 205 -56.29 4.93 2.79
N ARG A 206 -55.21 4.75 2.00
CA ARG A 206 -53.90 5.35 2.29
C ARG A 206 -53.84 6.87 2.15
N ARG A 207 -54.64 7.45 1.25
CA ARG A 207 -54.45 8.83 0.76
C ARG A 207 -55.49 9.82 1.30
N THR A 208 -56.50 9.34 2.01
CA THR A 208 -57.61 10.16 2.47
C THR A 208 -57.91 9.84 3.92
N ASP A 209 -58.03 10.87 4.74
CA ASP A 209 -58.40 10.73 6.14
C ASP A 209 -59.90 10.47 6.29
N ASP A 210 -60.30 9.77 7.36
CA ASP A 210 -61.70 9.49 7.73
C ASP A 210 -62.55 8.74 6.68
N VAL A 211 -61.93 7.88 5.86
CA VAL A 211 -62.63 7.08 4.83
C VAL A 211 -62.85 5.61 5.20
N THR A 212 -62.48 5.17 6.41
CA THR A 212 -62.52 3.73 6.80
C THR A 212 -63.90 3.10 6.58
N GLU A 213 -64.98 3.75 7.04
CA GLU A 213 -66.34 3.22 6.87
C GLU A 213 -66.75 3.10 5.38
N LEU A 214 -66.35 4.09 4.56
CA LEU A 214 -66.57 4.07 3.12
C LEU A 214 -65.79 2.91 2.48
N VAL A 215 -64.53 2.75 2.87
CA VAL A 215 -63.65 1.70 2.35
C VAL A 215 -64.19 0.32 2.69
N ASP A 216 -64.53 0.07 3.96
CA ASP A 216 -65.11 -1.18 4.43
C ASP A 216 -66.38 -1.54 3.66
N LYS A 217 -67.26 -0.56 3.45
CA LYS A 217 -68.51 -0.76 2.73
C LYS A 217 -68.29 -1.14 1.26
N GLU A 218 -67.36 -0.50 0.57
CA GLU A 218 -67.04 -0.84 -0.82
C GLU A 218 -66.26 -2.16 -0.92
N LEU A 219 -65.34 -2.46 0.01
CA LEU A 219 -64.68 -3.77 0.07
C LEU A 219 -65.70 -4.90 0.27
N GLY A 220 -66.71 -4.69 1.14
CA GLY A 220 -67.84 -5.60 1.30
C GLY A 220 -68.62 -5.81 0.00
N ARG A 221 -68.88 -4.74 -0.77
CA ARG A 221 -69.52 -4.83 -2.11
C ARG A 221 -68.66 -5.55 -3.15
N LEU A 222 -67.35 -5.56 -2.98
CA LEU A 222 -66.40 -6.32 -3.81
C LEU A 222 -66.29 -7.80 -3.40
N GLY A 223 -66.94 -8.20 -2.30
CA GLY A 223 -67.00 -9.59 -1.84
C GLY A 223 -66.02 -9.94 -0.71
N TRP A 224 -65.32 -8.95 -0.14
CA TRP A 224 -64.54 -9.18 1.08
C TRP A 224 -65.45 -9.28 2.30
N ARG A 225 -65.05 -10.08 3.28
CA ARG A 225 -65.79 -10.21 4.55
C ARG A 225 -65.26 -9.18 5.53
N ASP A 226 -66.11 -8.74 6.45
CA ASP A 226 -65.74 -7.76 7.50
C ASP A 226 -64.45 -8.12 8.25
N LYS A 227 -64.24 -9.41 8.54
CA LYS A 227 -63.04 -9.90 9.23
C LYS A 227 -61.74 -9.74 8.43
N ASP A 228 -61.83 -9.66 7.11
CA ASP A 228 -60.69 -9.57 6.20
C ASP A 228 -60.28 -8.09 5.99
N HIS A 229 -61.14 -7.12 6.33
CA HIS A 229 -60.89 -5.69 6.13
C HIS A 229 -59.64 -5.20 6.87
N VAL A 230 -59.44 -5.66 8.12
CA VAL A 230 -58.24 -5.31 8.92
C VAL A 230 -56.95 -5.70 8.20
N VAL A 231 -56.92 -6.87 7.56
CA VAL A 231 -55.76 -7.34 6.80
C VAL A 231 -55.58 -6.53 5.52
N LEU A 232 -56.68 -6.19 4.84
CA LEU A 232 -56.64 -5.37 3.62
C LEU A 232 -56.17 -3.94 3.90
N HIS A 233 -56.50 -3.37 5.06
CA HIS A 233 -55.99 -2.09 5.53
C HIS A 233 -54.49 -2.15 5.81
N ASP A 234 -54.00 -3.20 6.46
CA ASP A 234 -52.56 -3.39 6.70
C ASP A 234 -51.80 -3.58 5.38
N LEU A 235 -52.31 -4.42 4.48
CA LEU A 235 -51.79 -4.61 3.12
C LEU A 235 -51.84 -3.34 2.27
N ALA A 236 -52.61 -2.34 2.67
CA ALA A 236 -52.59 -1.07 1.96
C ALA A 236 -51.22 -0.42 2.12
N TYR A 237 -50.56 -0.48 3.27
CA TYR A 237 -49.30 0.22 3.49
C TYR A 237 -48.09 -0.55 2.95
N GLU A 238 -47.08 0.19 2.48
CA GLU A 238 -45.78 -0.37 2.14
C GLU A 238 -44.92 -0.50 3.39
N PHE A 239 -44.25 -1.65 3.55
CA PHE A 239 -43.24 -1.80 4.58
C PHE A 239 -41.90 -1.20 4.10
N PRO A 240 -41.21 -0.40 4.93
CA PRO A 240 -39.80 -0.09 4.72
C PRO A 240 -39.00 -1.37 4.46
N ASN A 241 -37.98 -1.29 3.60
CA ASN A 241 -37.12 -2.44 3.37
C ASN A 241 -36.44 -2.90 4.67
N ALA A 242 -36.11 -4.18 4.75
CA ALA A 242 -35.56 -4.80 5.95
C ALA A 242 -34.28 -4.10 6.48
N MET A 243 -33.44 -3.57 5.59
CA MET A 243 -32.23 -2.83 5.98
C MET A 243 -32.57 -1.51 6.69
N LEU A 244 -33.55 -0.76 6.19
CA LEU A 244 -34.03 0.46 6.84
C LEU A 244 -34.70 0.17 8.19
N MET A 245 -35.42 -0.95 8.31
CA MET A 245 -35.96 -1.40 9.60
C MET A 245 -34.86 -1.65 10.63
N ILE A 246 -33.74 -2.27 10.21
CA ILE A 246 -32.55 -2.45 11.08
C ILE A 246 -31.98 -1.09 11.47
N GLN A 247 -31.67 -0.24 10.50
CA GLN A 247 -31.00 1.04 10.75
C GLN A 247 -31.85 1.99 11.61
N GLY A 248 -33.16 2.05 11.34
CA GLY A 248 -34.11 2.82 12.13
C GLY A 248 -34.23 2.31 13.56
N GLY A 249 -34.36 0.99 13.74
CA GLY A 249 -34.41 0.36 15.06
C GLY A 249 -33.14 0.56 15.87
N LEU A 250 -31.96 0.39 15.26
CA LEU A 250 -30.67 0.66 15.90
C LEU A 250 -30.55 2.12 16.35
N LYS A 251 -30.95 3.07 15.49
CA LYS A 251 -30.95 4.50 15.83
C LYS A 251 -31.93 4.83 16.97
N ALA A 252 -33.05 4.14 17.04
CA ALA A 252 -34.06 4.31 18.07
C ALA A 252 -33.72 3.59 19.39
N GLY A 253 -32.65 2.79 19.44
CA GLY A 253 -32.30 1.98 20.62
C GLY A 253 -33.27 0.81 20.85
N THR A 254 -33.95 0.35 19.80
CA THR A 254 -34.85 -0.79 19.84
C THR A 254 -34.06 -2.09 20.09
N ASP A 255 -34.62 -3.00 20.87
CA ASP A 255 -33.97 -4.28 21.16
C ASP A 255 -33.90 -5.19 19.92
N LYS A 256 -32.97 -6.15 19.95
CA LYS A 256 -32.69 -7.03 18.80
C LYS A 256 -33.88 -7.90 18.42
N GLN A 257 -34.73 -8.31 19.36
CA GLN A 257 -35.89 -9.16 19.07
C GLN A 257 -36.96 -8.35 18.32
N THR A 258 -37.27 -7.15 18.79
CA THR A 258 -38.23 -6.27 18.09
C THR A 258 -37.74 -5.89 16.68
N ILE A 259 -36.42 -5.64 16.52
CA ILE A 259 -35.83 -5.42 15.20
C ILE A 259 -36.01 -6.66 14.31
N ALA A 260 -35.78 -7.87 14.84
CA ALA A 260 -35.97 -9.13 14.12
C ALA A 260 -37.42 -9.32 13.63
N GLU A 261 -38.40 -9.02 14.47
CA GLU A 261 -39.82 -9.08 14.12
C GLU A 261 -40.19 -8.08 13.01
N ASN A 262 -39.65 -6.86 13.07
CA ASN A 262 -39.88 -5.83 12.04
C ASN A 262 -39.26 -6.19 10.69
N ILE A 263 -38.06 -6.79 10.68
CA ILE A 263 -37.42 -7.30 9.47
C ILE A 263 -38.25 -8.45 8.86
N ALA A 264 -38.83 -9.31 9.69
CA ALA A 264 -39.69 -10.39 9.21
C ALA A 264 -40.95 -9.87 8.51
N LYS A 265 -41.57 -8.81 9.07
CA LYS A 265 -42.70 -8.10 8.44
C LYS A 265 -42.31 -7.47 7.10
N ALA A 266 -41.05 -7.04 6.95
CA ALA A 266 -40.49 -6.52 5.70
C ALA A 266 -40.15 -7.61 4.66
N GLY A 267 -40.57 -8.87 4.87
CA GLY A 267 -40.48 -9.96 3.89
C GLY A 267 -39.26 -10.86 4.02
N ILE A 268 -38.40 -10.67 5.02
CA ILE A 268 -37.32 -11.62 5.31
C ILE A 268 -37.88 -12.81 6.06
N HIS A 269 -37.72 -14.01 5.53
CA HIS A 269 -38.19 -15.22 6.20
C HIS A 269 -37.56 -15.33 7.62
N PRO A 270 -38.33 -15.66 8.68
CA PRO A 270 -37.84 -15.68 10.06
C PRO A 270 -36.54 -16.46 10.27
N THR A 271 -36.36 -17.58 9.57
CA THR A 271 -35.12 -18.39 9.60
C THR A 271 -33.87 -17.64 9.14
N PHE A 272 -34.00 -16.67 8.23
CA PHE A 272 -32.87 -15.90 7.70
C PHE A 272 -32.66 -14.57 8.42
N VAL A 273 -33.57 -14.17 9.33
CA VAL A 273 -33.47 -12.90 10.06
C VAL A 273 -32.12 -12.75 10.80
N PRO A 274 -31.60 -13.77 11.53
CA PRO A 274 -30.30 -13.64 12.18
C PRO A 274 -29.16 -13.39 11.18
N THR A 275 -29.11 -14.19 10.11
CA THR A 275 -28.07 -14.05 9.06
C THR A 275 -28.18 -12.73 8.33
N TYR A 276 -29.39 -12.27 8.01
CA TYR A 276 -29.63 -10.99 7.36
C TYR A 276 -29.22 -9.82 8.27
N TYR A 277 -29.57 -9.89 9.55
CA TYR A 277 -29.16 -8.90 10.55
C TYR A 277 -27.64 -8.78 10.60
N ASP A 278 -26.93 -9.89 10.80
CA ASP A 278 -25.46 -9.89 10.90
C ASP A 278 -24.80 -9.46 9.57
N ALA A 279 -25.43 -9.77 8.43
CA ALA A 279 -25.00 -9.32 7.11
C ALA A 279 -25.22 -7.81 6.87
N VAL A 280 -26.14 -7.15 7.57
CA VAL A 280 -26.34 -5.70 7.49
C VAL A 280 -25.44 -4.95 8.47
N MET A 281 -25.10 -5.55 9.60
CA MET A 281 -24.19 -4.94 10.57
C MET A 281 -22.87 -4.55 9.92
N THR A 282 -22.34 -3.39 10.33
CA THR A 282 -21.02 -2.93 9.93
C THR A 282 -19.97 -3.95 10.37
N LYS A 283 -19.11 -4.36 9.43
CA LYS A 283 -17.93 -5.16 9.74
C LYS A 283 -16.72 -4.24 9.94
N PRO A 284 -15.71 -4.67 10.72
CA PRO A 284 -14.46 -3.92 10.81
C PRO A 284 -13.82 -3.71 9.44
N ALA A 285 -13.08 -2.61 9.27
CA ALA A 285 -12.30 -2.39 8.06
C ALA A 285 -11.21 -3.45 7.92
N SER A 286 -10.79 -3.77 6.69
CA SER A 286 -9.72 -4.74 6.44
C SER A 286 -8.42 -4.35 7.16
N GLU A 287 -8.09 -3.06 7.21
CA GLU A 287 -6.93 -2.53 7.94
C GLU A 287 -7.01 -2.77 9.46
N ASP A 288 -8.19 -2.63 10.07
CA ASP A 288 -8.40 -2.91 11.49
C ASP A 288 -8.23 -4.40 11.79
N ILE A 289 -8.75 -5.27 10.92
CA ILE A 289 -8.57 -6.71 11.02
C ILE A 289 -7.10 -7.08 10.91
N ILE A 290 -6.39 -6.54 9.93
CA ILE A 290 -4.95 -6.78 9.76
C ILE A 290 -4.18 -6.34 11.01
N ALA A 291 -4.43 -5.13 11.51
CA ALA A 291 -3.78 -4.63 12.71
C ALA A 291 -4.12 -5.46 13.96
N PHE A 292 -5.35 -5.95 14.08
CA PHE A 292 -5.77 -6.83 15.16
C PHE A 292 -5.08 -8.19 15.08
N GLU A 293 -5.05 -8.81 13.91
CA GLU A 293 -4.41 -10.10 13.66
C GLU A 293 -2.89 -10.00 13.89
N LEU A 294 -2.21 -8.96 13.39
CA LEU A 294 -0.79 -8.72 13.68
C LEU A 294 -0.49 -8.68 15.18
N ARG A 295 -1.34 -8.04 15.99
CA ARG A 295 -1.14 -7.96 17.45
C ARG A 295 -1.30 -9.30 18.16
N ARG A 296 -2.09 -10.21 17.59
CA ARG A 296 -2.35 -11.55 18.15
C ARG A 296 -1.34 -12.58 17.67
N ASP A 297 -1.15 -12.64 16.35
CA ASP A 297 -0.28 -13.58 15.65
C ASP A 297 0.35 -12.87 14.43
N PRO A 298 1.61 -12.40 14.55
CA PRO A 298 2.34 -11.77 13.47
C PRO A 298 2.53 -12.64 12.21
N SER A 299 2.28 -13.95 12.26
CA SER A 299 2.31 -14.83 11.07
C SER A 299 1.07 -14.70 10.19
N LEU A 300 0.03 -14.01 10.68
CA LEU A 300 -1.23 -13.78 10.00
C LEU A 300 -1.86 -15.09 9.53
N SER A 301 -1.89 -16.10 10.42
CA SER A 301 -2.41 -17.43 10.10
C SER A 301 -3.93 -17.44 9.91
N ASN A 302 -4.66 -16.60 10.66
CA ASN A 302 -6.12 -16.51 10.61
C ASN A 302 -6.65 -15.35 9.72
N LEU A 303 -5.77 -14.51 9.17
CA LEU A 303 -6.17 -13.31 8.43
C LEU A 303 -7.12 -13.61 7.26
N SER A 304 -6.84 -14.66 6.47
CA SER A 304 -7.68 -15.07 5.34
C SER A 304 -9.14 -15.37 5.75
N ASN A 305 -9.33 -16.02 6.90
CA ASN A 305 -10.66 -16.34 7.41
C ASN A 305 -11.42 -15.07 7.82
N GLU A 306 -10.75 -14.13 8.48
CA GLU A 306 -11.37 -12.87 8.90
C GLU A 306 -11.69 -11.95 7.71
N LEU A 307 -10.80 -11.88 6.72
CA LEU A 307 -11.03 -11.15 5.47
C LEU A 307 -12.24 -11.74 4.71
N LEU A 308 -12.38 -13.06 4.66
CA LEU A 308 -13.54 -13.71 4.03
C LEU A 308 -14.86 -13.34 4.70
N LYS A 309 -14.91 -13.27 6.05
CA LYS A 309 -16.12 -12.91 6.81
C LYS A 309 -16.64 -11.51 6.49
N ILE A 310 -15.76 -10.59 6.08
CA ILE A 310 -16.14 -9.23 5.69
C ILE A 310 -16.37 -9.07 4.19
N GLY A 311 -16.28 -10.17 3.42
CA GLY A 311 -16.57 -10.20 1.98
C GLY A 311 -15.36 -9.92 1.08
N VAL A 312 -14.13 -9.96 1.59
CA VAL A 312 -12.94 -9.88 0.75
C VAL A 312 -12.74 -11.21 0.02
N HIS A 313 -12.73 -11.14 -1.32
CA HIS A 313 -12.52 -12.29 -2.19
C HIS A 313 -11.18 -12.98 -1.90
N ASP A 314 -11.18 -14.32 -1.89
CA ASP A 314 -10.02 -15.17 -1.58
C ASP A 314 -8.77 -14.87 -2.43
N HIS A 315 -8.95 -14.52 -3.70
CA HIS A 315 -7.90 -14.11 -4.63
C HIS A 315 -7.03 -12.94 -4.11
N TYR A 316 -7.57 -12.07 -3.26
CA TYR A 316 -6.84 -10.93 -2.71
C TYR A 316 -6.24 -11.18 -1.33
N HIS A 317 -6.41 -12.37 -0.73
CA HIS A 317 -5.92 -12.64 0.62
C HIS A 317 -4.39 -12.57 0.70
N SER A 318 -3.68 -13.09 -0.31
CA SER A 318 -2.21 -12.99 -0.37
C SER A 318 -1.74 -11.54 -0.46
N LEU A 319 -2.43 -10.71 -1.26
CA LEU A 319 -2.15 -9.27 -1.38
C LEU A 319 -2.27 -8.58 -0.02
N TYR A 320 -3.35 -8.79 0.73
CA TYR A 320 -3.50 -8.18 2.06
C TYR A 320 -2.48 -8.70 3.07
N LYS A 321 -2.10 -9.97 2.98
CA LYS A 321 -1.05 -10.55 3.83
C LYS A 321 0.32 -9.94 3.53
N GLU A 322 0.63 -9.66 2.27
CA GLU A 322 1.86 -8.98 1.88
C GLU A 322 1.87 -7.51 2.35
N LEU A 323 0.77 -6.78 2.10
CA LEU A 323 0.62 -5.37 2.52
C LEU A 323 0.63 -5.17 4.04
N ALA A 324 0.26 -6.20 4.81
CA ALA A 324 0.32 -6.15 6.26
C ALA A 324 1.75 -5.97 6.79
N TYR A 325 2.76 -6.43 6.05
CA TYR A 325 4.15 -6.25 6.43
C TYR A 325 4.69 -4.93 5.88
N GLN A 326 4.99 -4.01 6.80
CA GLN A 326 5.46 -2.69 6.46
C GLN A 326 6.94 -2.75 6.04
N ILE A 327 7.22 -2.09 4.91
CA ILE A 327 8.59 -1.75 4.52
C ILE A 327 8.94 -0.42 5.23
N PRO A 328 10.10 -0.33 5.89
CA PRO A 328 10.56 0.91 6.51
C PRO A 328 10.53 2.12 5.55
N PRO A 329 10.29 3.34 6.05
CA PRO A 329 10.43 4.55 5.25
C PRO A 329 11.81 4.66 4.60
N VAL A 330 11.88 5.25 3.40
CA VAL A 330 13.15 5.38 2.65
C VAL A 330 14.25 6.06 3.46
N ALA A 331 13.93 7.06 4.30
CA ALA A 331 14.91 7.72 5.16
C ALA A 331 15.55 6.77 6.18
N ASP A 332 14.77 5.85 6.73
CA ASP A 332 15.26 4.84 7.67
C ASP A 332 16.12 3.81 6.93
N ILE A 333 15.71 3.40 5.71
CA ILE A 333 16.50 2.52 4.84
C ILE A 333 17.85 3.16 4.50
N ILE A 334 17.88 4.46 4.19
CA ILE A 334 19.13 5.21 3.96
C ILE A 334 19.99 5.18 5.22
N THR A 335 19.40 5.43 6.38
CA THR A 335 20.12 5.39 7.66
C THR A 335 20.71 4.00 7.91
N MET A 336 19.95 2.93 7.70
CA MET A 336 20.42 1.54 7.79
C MET A 336 21.56 1.24 6.80
N ALA A 337 21.47 1.75 5.56
CA ALA A 337 22.50 1.58 4.55
C ALA A 337 23.80 2.29 4.91
N VAL A 338 23.72 3.55 5.35
CA VAL A 338 24.88 4.33 5.79
C VAL A 338 25.50 3.71 7.04
N ARG A 339 24.68 3.20 7.96
CA ARG A 339 25.12 2.50 9.17
C ARG A 339 25.55 1.06 8.92
N GLU A 340 25.72 0.62 7.68
CA GLU A 340 26.21 -0.72 7.33
C GLU A 340 25.35 -1.89 7.85
N ALA A 341 24.07 -1.64 8.19
CA ALA A 341 23.16 -2.69 8.65
C ALA A 341 22.83 -3.73 7.55
N PHE A 342 23.07 -3.40 6.28
CA PHE A 342 22.94 -4.34 5.15
C PHE A 342 24.23 -5.07 4.80
N THR A 343 25.33 -4.81 5.51
CA THR A 343 26.64 -5.43 5.26
C THR A 343 26.99 -6.37 6.42
N PRO A 344 26.64 -7.67 6.36
CA PRO A 344 26.71 -8.57 7.52
C PRO A 344 28.09 -8.64 8.18
N GLU A 345 29.16 -8.61 7.38
CA GLU A 345 30.53 -8.68 7.88
C GLU A 345 30.90 -7.44 8.70
N ILE A 346 30.47 -6.25 8.26
CA ILE A 346 30.73 -4.99 8.97
C ILE A 346 29.85 -4.91 10.22
N ALA A 347 28.56 -5.25 10.10
CA ALA A 347 27.64 -5.24 11.23
C ALA A 347 28.04 -6.21 12.34
N ALA A 348 28.56 -7.40 11.97
CA ALA A 348 29.14 -8.35 12.91
C ALA A 348 30.40 -7.78 13.57
N ARG A 349 31.30 -7.18 12.79
CA ARG A 349 32.53 -6.54 13.30
C ARG A 349 32.22 -5.43 14.32
N PHE A 350 31.19 -4.64 14.07
CA PHE A 350 30.75 -3.55 14.94
C PHE A 350 29.85 -4.00 16.10
N GLY A 351 29.45 -5.28 16.13
CA GLY A 351 28.52 -5.78 17.13
C GLY A 351 27.13 -5.13 17.05
N GLN A 352 26.71 -4.65 15.87
CA GLN A 352 25.48 -3.84 15.74
C GLN A 352 24.21 -4.59 16.13
N TYR A 353 24.22 -5.92 16.03
CA TYR A 353 23.11 -6.80 16.43
C TYR A 353 23.20 -7.27 17.89
N GLN A 354 24.22 -6.86 18.64
CA GLN A 354 24.36 -7.22 20.05
C GLN A 354 23.25 -6.56 20.88
N ASP A 355 22.94 -7.17 22.03
CA ASP A 355 21.94 -6.73 22.99
C ASP A 355 20.51 -6.58 22.44
N LEU A 356 20.21 -7.16 21.27
CA LEU A 356 18.86 -7.18 20.68
C LEU A 356 17.87 -7.90 21.61
N PRO A 357 16.89 -7.19 22.21
CA PRO A 357 15.92 -7.82 23.09
C PRO A 357 14.92 -8.66 22.27
N PRO A 358 14.64 -9.93 22.65
CA PRO A 358 13.61 -10.73 21.99
C PRO A 358 12.24 -10.03 21.95
N ASP A 359 11.88 -9.33 23.03
CA ASP A 359 10.64 -8.57 23.14
C ASP A 359 10.54 -7.47 22.07
N PHE A 360 11.66 -6.83 21.69
CA PHE A 360 11.64 -5.82 20.63
C PHE A 360 11.23 -6.43 19.29
N VAL A 361 11.75 -7.62 18.96
CA VAL A 361 11.38 -8.35 17.74
C VAL A 361 9.91 -8.76 17.78
N GLU A 362 9.41 -9.21 18.94
CA GLU A 362 7.99 -9.56 19.12
C GLU A 362 7.08 -8.34 18.88
N TRP A 363 7.36 -7.22 19.54
CA TRP A 363 6.53 -6.01 19.44
C TRP A 363 6.62 -5.34 18.07
N ALA A 364 7.78 -5.38 17.43
CA ALA A 364 7.96 -4.93 16.05
C ALA A 364 7.16 -5.81 15.07
N GLY A 365 7.18 -7.14 15.26
CA GLY A 365 6.34 -8.09 14.52
C GLY A 365 4.85 -7.76 14.62
N LYS A 366 4.37 -7.44 15.84
CA LYS A 366 2.98 -7.02 16.08
C LYS A 366 2.60 -5.67 15.44
N LYS A 367 3.57 -4.93 14.92
CA LYS A 367 3.38 -3.71 14.12
C LYS A 367 3.52 -3.95 12.61
N GLY A 368 3.69 -5.20 12.18
CA GLY A 368 3.87 -5.55 10.78
C GLY A 368 5.32 -5.43 10.32
N LEU A 369 6.29 -5.26 11.23
CA LEU A 369 7.69 -5.25 10.84
C LEU A 369 8.24 -6.68 10.80
N SER A 370 8.85 -7.10 9.70
CA SER A 370 9.50 -8.41 9.65
C SER A 370 10.64 -8.50 10.66
N LYS A 371 10.99 -9.72 11.08
CA LYS A 371 12.14 -9.95 11.97
C LYS A 371 13.42 -9.30 11.43
N GLU A 372 13.68 -9.46 10.14
CA GLU A 372 14.87 -8.90 9.51
C GLU A 372 14.88 -7.37 9.52
N TRP A 373 13.70 -6.73 9.36
CA TRP A 373 13.62 -5.28 9.45
C TRP A 373 13.79 -4.80 10.89
N ALA A 374 13.21 -5.50 11.87
CA ALA A 374 13.43 -5.20 13.29
C ALA A 374 14.92 -5.27 13.63
N GLU A 375 15.60 -6.34 13.23
CA GLU A 375 17.04 -6.51 13.43
C GLU A 375 17.85 -5.36 12.81
N ARG A 376 17.49 -4.87 11.61
CA ARG A 376 18.19 -3.74 10.97
C ARG A 376 17.94 -2.40 11.63
N TYR A 377 16.72 -2.14 12.12
CA TYR A 377 16.47 -0.96 12.96
C TYR A 377 17.34 -0.98 14.20
N TRP A 378 17.46 -2.15 14.84
CA TRP A 378 18.37 -2.32 15.96
C TRP A 378 19.82 -2.09 15.52
N ALA A 379 20.28 -2.66 14.40
CA ALA A 379 21.65 -2.42 13.95
C ALA A 379 21.97 -0.93 13.68
N ALA A 380 20.99 -0.13 13.26
CA ALA A 380 21.16 1.27 12.95
C ALA A 380 20.96 2.24 14.14
N HIS A 381 20.43 1.78 15.29
CA HIS A 381 20.00 2.67 16.38
C HIS A 381 21.16 3.29 17.20
N TRP A 382 22.36 2.72 17.10
CA TRP A 382 23.50 3.09 17.95
C TRP A 382 23.99 4.53 17.71
N SER A 383 24.38 5.20 18.80
CA SER A 383 25.15 6.45 18.73
C SER A 383 26.63 6.13 18.49
N LEU A 384 27.16 6.53 17.32
CA LEU A 384 28.55 6.28 16.96
C LEU A 384 29.48 7.34 17.58
N PRO A 385 30.78 7.01 17.77
CA PRO A 385 31.78 7.99 18.17
C PRO A 385 31.82 9.20 17.23
N SER A 386 32.07 10.39 17.77
CA SER A 386 32.23 11.60 16.94
C SER A 386 33.54 11.56 16.14
N PRO A 387 33.68 12.40 15.09
CA PRO A 387 34.94 12.51 14.35
C PRO A 387 36.14 12.84 15.26
N GLN A 388 35.95 13.70 16.26
CA GLN A 388 37.01 14.04 17.22
C GLN A 388 37.42 12.84 18.07
N GLN A 389 36.47 12.03 18.53
CA GLN A 389 36.77 10.78 19.22
C GLN A 389 37.50 9.80 18.28
N GLY A 390 37.09 9.72 17.01
CA GLY A 390 37.80 8.98 15.96
C GLY A 390 39.25 9.40 15.80
N PHE A 391 39.51 10.72 15.74
CA PHE A 391 40.87 11.26 15.63
C PHE A 391 41.70 10.96 16.88
N GLU A 392 41.13 11.08 18.08
CA GLU A 392 41.83 10.71 19.31
C GLU A 392 42.19 9.22 19.34
N MET A 393 41.27 8.34 18.91
CA MET A 393 41.55 6.91 18.80
C MET A 393 42.67 6.63 17.78
N LEU A 394 42.68 7.33 16.63
CA LEU A 394 43.74 7.23 15.63
C LEU A 394 45.09 7.66 16.21
N HIS A 395 45.17 8.85 16.83
CA HIS A 395 46.43 9.37 17.39
C HIS A 395 46.99 8.53 18.54
N ARG A 396 46.12 7.83 19.28
CA ARG A 396 46.51 6.91 20.35
C ARG A 396 46.86 5.51 19.83
N GLY A 397 46.74 5.26 18.53
CA GLY A 397 47.00 3.96 17.91
C GLY A 397 45.98 2.88 18.28
N VAL A 398 44.79 3.29 18.75
CA VAL A 398 43.69 2.37 19.11
C VAL A 398 42.98 1.85 17.86
N ILE A 399 42.91 2.68 16.81
CA ILE A 399 42.34 2.32 15.52
C ILE A 399 43.29 2.71 14.37
N GLY A 400 43.14 2.05 13.22
CA GLY A 400 43.83 2.40 11.99
C GLY A 400 43.05 3.41 11.12
N MET A 401 43.66 3.80 9.99
CA MET A 401 43.05 4.72 9.03
C MET A 401 41.78 4.13 8.38
N ASP A 402 41.77 2.83 8.11
CA ASP A 402 40.61 2.14 7.53
C ASP A 402 39.39 2.18 8.47
N ASP A 403 39.64 2.07 9.77
CA ASP A 403 38.59 2.13 10.80
C ASP A 403 38.05 3.55 10.95
N LEU A 404 38.93 4.57 10.90
CA LEU A 404 38.50 5.97 10.89
C LEU A 404 37.66 6.29 9.65
N ASN A 405 38.08 5.81 8.48
CA ASN A 405 37.34 5.99 7.23
C ASN A 405 35.96 5.32 7.28
N MET A 406 35.88 4.12 7.86
CA MET A 406 34.63 3.41 8.05
C MET A 406 33.71 4.12 9.06
N LEU A 407 34.26 4.64 10.16
CA LEU A 407 33.51 5.46 11.13
C LEU A 407 32.93 6.72 10.46
N MET A 408 33.75 7.47 9.71
CA MET A 408 33.29 8.68 9.01
C MET A 408 32.22 8.37 7.96
N ARG A 409 32.31 7.21 7.29
CA ARG A 409 31.26 6.72 6.39
C ARG A 409 29.96 6.48 7.16
N ALA A 410 30.02 5.75 8.28
CA ALA A 410 28.85 5.43 9.09
C ALA A 410 28.22 6.67 9.77
N LEU A 411 28.99 7.73 9.97
CA LEU A 411 28.51 9.05 10.41
C LEU A 411 27.84 9.88 9.30
N ASP A 412 27.71 9.33 8.09
CA ASP A 412 27.18 10.01 6.91
C ASP A 412 27.99 11.23 6.46
N ILE A 413 29.30 11.24 6.72
CA ILE A 413 30.19 12.31 6.23
C ILE A 413 30.44 12.07 4.75
N MET A 414 30.12 13.07 3.92
CA MET A 414 30.33 12.96 2.47
C MET A 414 31.79 12.63 2.14
N PRO A 415 32.07 11.76 1.16
CA PRO A 415 33.42 11.36 0.79
C PRO A 415 34.40 12.53 0.58
N PHE A 416 33.93 13.62 -0.04
CA PHE A 416 34.73 14.82 -0.28
C PHE A 416 35.35 15.45 0.99
N TRP A 417 34.66 15.35 2.13
CA TRP A 417 35.09 15.96 3.39
C TRP A 417 35.97 15.06 4.24
N ARG A 418 35.98 13.74 4.01
CA ARG A 418 36.67 12.76 4.87
C ARG A 418 38.17 13.02 4.93
N ASP A 419 38.83 13.08 3.78
CA ASP A 419 40.28 13.32 3.73
C ASP A 419 40.66 14.69 4.30
N LYS A 420 39.83 15.72 4.08
CA LYS A 420 40.06 17.07 4.61
C LYS A 420 39.94 17.13 6.13
N LEU A 421 38.97 16.40 6.67
CA LEU A 421 38.78 16.27 8.11
C LEU A 421 39.94 15.50 8.76
N VAL A 422 40.50 14.50 8.07
CA VAL A 422 41.67 13.75 8.53
C VAL A 422 42.93 14.62 8.50
N GLU A 423 43.13 15.44 7.46
CA GLU A 423 44.28 16.35 7.38
C GLU A 423 44.36 17.32 8.57
N ILE A 424 43.20 17.79 9.05
CA ILE A 424 43.12 18.69 10.22
C ILE A 424 43.06 17.96 11.57
N ALA A 425 43.10 16.62 11.59
CA ALA A 425 43.13 15.86 12.82
C ALA A 425 44.43 16.12 13.61
N TYR A 426 45.55 16.28 12.90
CA TYR A 426 46.87 16.48 13.51
C TYR A 426 47.06 17.92 13.98
N ARG A 427 47.74 18.06 15.12
CA ARG A 427 48.04 19.39 15.67
C ARG A 427 49.10 20.10 14.83
N PRO A 428 48.87 21.37 14.42
CA PRO A 428 49.93 22.18 13.85
C PRO A 428 51.02 22.44 14.90
N LEU A 429 52.23 22.77 14.45
CA LEU A 429 53.34 23.13 15.33
C LEU A 429 52.94 24.31 16.23
N SER A 430 53.28 24.24 17.52
CA SER A 430 52.98 25.34 18.44
C SER A 430 53.84 26.55 18.11
N ARG A 431 53.35 27.76 18.38
CA ARG A 431 54.13 29.00 18.19
C ARG A 431 55.48 28.97 18.93
N VAL A 432 55.54 28.27 20.07
CA VAL A 432 56.77 28.11 20.85
C VAL A 432 57.74 27.18 20.13
N ASP A 433 57.26 26.04 19.64
CA ASP A 433 58.10 25.07 18.95
C ASP A 433 58.56 25.61 17.60
N VAL A 434 57.72 26.35 16.87
CA VAL A 434 58.12 27.06 15.65
C VAL A 434 59.34 27.95 15.89
N ARG A 435 59.34 28.75 16.98
CA ARG A 435 60.49 29.61 17.32
C ARG A 435 61.73 28.79 17.70
N ARG A 436 61.56 27.73 18.49
CA ARG A 436 62.67 26.85 18.90
C ARG A 436 63.28 26.13 17.69
N MET A 437 62.45 25.59 16.82
CA MET A 437 62.85 24.91 15.60
C MET A 437 63.55 25.87 14.63
N PHE A 438 63.07 27.11 14.50
CA PHE A 438 63.77 28.13 13.71
C PHE A 438 65.14 28.48 14.31
N LYS A 439 65.24 28.67 15.64
CA LYS A 439 66.52 28.90 16.33
C LYS A 439 67.52 27.76 16.12
N LEU A 440 67.04 26.52 16.10
CA LEU A 440 67.85 25.33 15.89
C LEU A 440 68.12 25.03 14.41
N GLY A 441 67.63 25.85 13.47
CA GLY A 441 67.79 25.65 12.03
C GLY A 441 66.99 24.48 11.44
N VAL A 442 66.04 23.92 12.20
CA VAL A 442 65.14 22.84 11.74
C VAL A 442 64.06 23.40 10.81
N LEU A 443 63.59 24.62 11.06
CA LEU A 443 62.72 25.36 10.14
C LEU A 443 63.50 26.49 9.48
N ASP A 444 63.24 26.70 8.20
CA ASP A 444 63.65 27.88 7.46
C ASP A 444 62.55 28.97 7.51
N VAL A 445 62.79 30.13 6.88
CA VAL A 445 61.82 31.24 6.88
C VAL A 445 60.49 30.83 6.23
N SER A 446 60.53 30.03 5.17
CA SER A 446 59.32 29.56 4.48
C SER A 446 58.52 28.59 5.36
N GLY A 447 59.21 27.68 6.06
CA GLY A 447 58.64 26.75 7.02
C GLY A 447 58.02 27.44 8.24
N VAL A 448 58.66 28.50 8.76
CA VAL A 448 58.09 29.34 9.84
C VAL A 448 56.78 29.99 9.39
N ARG A 449 56.77 30.59 8.21
CA ARG A 449 55.57 31.23 7.66
C ARG A 449 54.45 30.22 7.46
N LYS A 450 54.75 29.06 6.87
CA LYS A 450 53.79 27.97 6.69
C LYS A 450 53.22 27.51 8.04
N ALA A 451 54.06 27.27 9.04
CA ALA A 451 53.61 26.81 10.35
C ALA A 451 52.65 27.81 11.03
N TYR A 452 52.89 29.13 10.90
CA TYR A 452 51.92 30.12 11.39
C TYR A 452 50.63 30.13 10.58
N THR A 453 50.67 29.92 9.26
CA THR A 453 49.45 29.74 8.46
C THR A 453 48.68 28.48 8.88
N ASP A 454 49.35 27.36 9.13
CA ASP A 454 48.73 26.09 9.56
C ASP A 454 48.00 26.23 10.93
N ILE A 455 48.46 27.13 11.81
CA ILE A 455 47.78 27.47 13.08
C ILE A 455 46.48 28.27 12.85
N GLY A 456 46.33 28.90 11.69
CA GLY A 456 45.16 29.72 11.32
C GLY A 456 45.42 31.23 11.24
N TYR A 457 46.68 31.68 11.28
CA TYR A 457 46.98 33.09 10.99
C TYR A 457 46.71 33.40 9.52
N ASN A 458 45.99 34.49 9.24
CA ASN A 458 45.85 35.01 7.89
C ASN A 458 47.22 35.37 7.27
N PRO A 459 47.33 35.52 5.94
CA PRO A 459 48.62 35.74 5.28
C PRO A 459 49.44 36.90 5.86
N TYR A 460 48.77 38.04 6.14
CA TYR A 460 49.40 39.22 6.70
C TYR A 460 49.99 38.97 8.10
N ASN A 461 49.22 38.35 8.99
CA ASN A 461 49.67 38.04 10.34
C ASN A 461 50.74 36.94 10.36
N ALA A 462 50.68 35.97 9.45
CA ALA A 462 51.73 34.97 9.29
C ALA A 462 53.06 35.61 8.88
N ASP A 463 53.04 36.60 7.99
CA ASP A 463 54.23 37.38 7.61
C ASP A 463 54.80 38.18 8.78
N LEU A 464 53.94 38.85 9.56
CA LEU A 464 54.35 39.56 10.77
C LEU A 464 54.96 38.63 11.83
N MET A 465 54.33 37.49 12.08
CA MET A 465 54.83 36.48 13.03
C MET A 465 56.15 35.86 12.58
N THR A 466 56.35 35.72 11.27
CA THR A 466 57.61 35.26 10.68
C THR A 466 58.72 36.29 10.91
N LYS A 467 58.47 37.57 10.59
CA LYS A 467 59.43 38.66 10.90
C LYS A 467 59.74 38.74 12.39
N PHE A 468 58.72 38.68 13.23
CA PHE A 468 58.89 38.63 14.68
C PHE A 468 59.78 37.46 15.10
N THR A 469 59.57 36.27 14.56
CA THR A 469 60.37 35.08 14.90
C THR A 469 61.83 35.23 14.46
N ILE A 470 62.07 35.80 13.27
CA ILE A 470 63.42 36.10 12.78
C ILE A 470 64.14 37.06 13.74
N GLU A 471 63.51 38.19 14.07
CA GLU A 471 64.11 39.19 14.95
C GLU A 471 64.25 38.68 16.39
N TYR A 472 63.30 37.88 16.86
CA TYR A 472 63.34 37.29 18.20
C TYR A 472 64.48 36.28 18.38
N VAL A 473 64.82 35.56 17.30
CA VAL A 473 65.89 34.53 17.31
C VAL A 473 67.27 35.12 17.03
N LYS A 474 67.37 36.27 16.34
CA LYS A 474 68.62 37.03 16.23
C LYS A 474 69.10 37.39 17.63
N GLU A 475 70.14 36.72 18.10
CA GLU A 475 70.76 37.04 19.39
C GLU A 475 71.26 38.48 19.32
N ALA A 476 70.73 39.36 20.19
CA ALA A 476 71.37 40.64 20.43
C ALA A 476 72.81 40.35 20.86
N PRO A 477 73.83 41.04 20.29
CA PRO A 477 75.21 40.86 20.75
C PRO A 477 75.22 41.01 22.26
N LYS A 478 75.86 40.07 22.96
CA LYS A 478 76.09 40.20 24.41
C LYS A 478 76.75 41.57 24.61
N LYS A 479 76.00 42.54 25.14
CA LYS A 479 76.58 43.80 25.59
C LYS A 479 77.70 43.43 26.56
N LEU A 480 78.90 43.99 26.36
CA LEU A 480 80.01 43.79 27.29
C LEU A 480 79.48 44.04 28.71
N SER A 481 79.79 43.17 29.66
CA SER A 481 79.39 43.40 31.03
C SER A 481 80.15 44.61 31.57
N THR A 482 79.57 45.30 32.56
CA THR A 482 80.26 46.37 33.30
C THR A 482 81.61 45.91 33.84
N THR A 483 81.72 44.63 34.23
CA THR A 483 82.96 44.01 34.71
C THR A 483 84.03 43.92 33.62
N ASP A 484 83.64 43.55 32.39
CA ASP A 484 84.58 43.43 31.27
C ASP A 484 85.11 44.81 30.85
N MET A 485 84.23 45.82 30.81
CA MET A 485 84.60 47.21 30.51
C MET A 485 85.60 47.77 31.54
N VAL A 486 85.33 47.59 32.83
CA VAL A 486 86.23 48.03 33.91
C VAL A 486 87.57 47.27 33.86
N THR A 487 87.55 45.98 33.52
CA THR A 487 88.77 45.17 33.40
C THR A 487 89.65 45.64 32.24
N ALA A 488 89.05 46.00 31.09
CA ALA A 488 89.79 46.55 29.96
C ALA A 488 90.48 47.87 30.33
N TYR A 489 89.81 48.74 31.09
CA TYR A 489 90.40 49.99 31.59
C TYR A 489 91.55 49.74 32.58
N LYS A 490 91.37 48.82 33.54
CA LYS A 490 92.42 48.44 34.49
C LYS A 490 93.70 47.96 33.80
N LYS A 491 93.58 47.26 32.67
CA LYS A 491 94.71 46.73 31.88
C LYS A 491 95.28 47.72 30.86
N HIS A 492 94.95 49.01 30.95
CA HIS A 492 95.38 50.06 30.02
C HIS A 492 94.93 49.85 28.56
N LEU A 493 93.96 48.96 28.30
CA LEU A 493 93.48 48.68 26.94
C LEU A 493 92.56 49.79 26.41
N ILE A 494 91.94 50.56 27.30
CA ILE A 494 91.06 51.69 26.98
C ILE A 494 91.32 52.86 27.93
N ASP A 495 91.02 54.08 27.47
CA ASP A 495 91.07 55.29 28.29
C ASP A 495 89.76 55.54 29.06
N ILE A 496 89.78 56.56 29.94
CA ILE A 496 88.65 56.92 30.80
C ILE A 496 87.44 57.49 30.06
N GLY A 497 87.67 58.20 28.95
CA GLY A 497 86.61 58.70 28.08
C GLY A 497 85.92 57.56 27.34
N THR A 498 86.71 56.60 26.85
CA THR A 498 86.21 55.36 26.23
C THR A 498 85.41 54.51 27.22
N LEU A 499 85.89 54.32 28.45
CA LEU A 499 85.14 53.63 29.51
C LEU A 499 83.82 54.36 29.82
N ARG A 500 83.85 55.69 29.96
CA ARG A 500 82.66 56.51 30.24
C ARG A 500 81.60 56.36 29.16
N ASN A 501 82.01 56.37 27.89
CA ASN A 501 81.11 56.18 26.74
C ASN A 501 80.50 54.78 26.73
N GLN A 502 81.31 53.73 26.93
CA GLN A 502 80.82 52.34 26.95
C GLN A 502 79.81 52.09 28.09
N LEU A 503 80.05 52.66 29.27
CA LEU A 503 79.12 52.56 30.40
C LEU A 503 77.79 53.31 30.13
N SER A 504 77.86 54.45 29.44
CA SER A 504 76.68 55.22 29.00
C SER A 504 75.86 54.46 27.95
N GLU A 505 76.50 53.89 26.94
CA GLU A 505 75.86 53.04 25.92
C GLU A 505 75.23 51.77 26.51
N ALA A 506 75.79 51.27 27.61
CA ALA A 506 75.22 50.17 28.39
C ALA A 506 73.99 50.57 29.22
N GLY A 507 73.66 51.86 29.29
CA GLY A 507 72.48 52.40 29.98
C GLY A 507 72.69 52.75 31.45
N ILE A 508 73.95 52.89 31.90
CA ILE A 508 74.26 53.28 33.29
C ILE A 508 74.10 54.79 33.43
N THR A 509 73.51 55.24 34.55
CA THR A 509 73.22 56.66 34.78
C THR A 509 74.48 57.44 35.19
N GLY A 510 74.54 58.74 34.87
CA GLY A 510 75.74 59.56 35.09
C GLY A 510 76.29 59.53 36.53
N ALA A 511 75.41 59.47 37.55
CA ALA A 511 75.83 59.40 38.94
C ALA A 511 76.55 58.08 39.30
N ASP A 512 76.15 56.97 38.68
CA ASP A 512 76.76 55.66 38.90
C ASP A 512 77.99 55.46 38.01
N ILE A 513 78.01 56.04 36.81
CA ILE A 513 79.20 56.08 35.94
C ILE A 513 80.39 56.68 36.70
N GLU A 514 80.20 57.84 37.36
CA GLU A 514 81.30 58.49 38.08
C GLU A 514 81.79 57.66 39.29
N LYS A 515 80.89 56.95 39.98
CA LYS A 515 81.28 56.03 41.06
C LYS A 515 82.08 54.84 40.53
N ILE A 516 81.67 54.27 39.39
CA ILE A 516 82.34 53.15 38.75
C ILE A 516 83.72 53.58 38.24
N ILE A 517 83.81 54.75 37.59
CA ILE A 517 85.07 55.31 37.10
C ILE A 517 86.04 55.54 38.26
N LYS A 518 85.60 56.19 39.34
CA LYS A 518 86.45 56.42 40.52
C LYS A 518 86.98 55.11 41.10
N THR A 519 86.13 54.09 41.17
CA THR A 519 86.52 52.76 41.65
C THR A 519 87.49 52.06 40.67
N ALA A 520 87.29 52.25 39.35
CA ALA A 520 88.15 51.69 38.32
C ALA A 520 89.54 52.35 38.29
N GLU A 521 89.62 53.67 38.48
CA GLU A 521 90.87 54.43 38.62
C GLU A 521 91.70 53.93 39.80
N GLN A 522 91.09 53.82 40.99
CA GLN A 522 91.76 53.27 42.18
C GLN A 522 92.26 51.84 41.94
N LYS A 523 91.44 50.99 41.31
CA LYS A 523 91.83 49.62 41.00
C LYS A 523 92.93 49.52 39.93
N ARG A 524 93.05 50.50 39.02
CA ARG A 524 94.13 50.58 38.03
C ARG A 524 95.44 50.99 38.70
N GLU A 525 95.38 52.00 39.57
CA GLU A 525 96.54 52.43 40.36
C GLU A 525 97.10 51.31 41.24
N TRP A 526 96.22 50.49 41.85
CA TRP A 526 96.65 49.30 42.59
C TRP A 526 97.32 48.25 41.69
N ALA A 527 96.76 47.99 40.50
CA ALA A 527 97.33 47.05 39.56
C ALA A 527 98.70 47.52 39.05
N ASP A 528 98.86 48.80 38.74
CA ASP A 528 100.13 49.40 38.33
C ASP A 528 101.18 49.29 39.45
N THR A 529 100.76 49.47 40.70
CA THR A 529 101.63 49.30 41.86
C THR A 529 102.08 47.85 42.02
N GLU A 530 101.17 46.89 41.84
CA GLU A 530 101.47 45.45 41.90
C GLU A 530 102.41 44.98 40.78
N ASP A 531 102.22 45.47 39.55
CA ASP A 531 103.10 45.19 38.42
C ASP A 531 104.51 45.78 38.65
N ASN A 532 104.60 46.97 39.24
CA ASN A 532 105.88 47.59 39.60
C ASN A 532 106.58 46.80 40.73
N ILE A 533 105.85 46.34 41.76
CA ILE A 533 106.39 45.46 42.80
C ILE A 533 106.95 44.18 42.17
N THR A 534 106.21 43.56 41.25
CA THR A 534 106.63 42.33 40.56
C THR A 534 107.87 42.56 39.70
N THR A 535 107.97 43.72 39.06
CA THR A 535 109.15 44.11 38.29
C THR A 535 110.38 44.29 39.18
N ILE A 536 110.20 44.95 40.34
CA ILE A 536 111.27 45.13 41.33
C ILE A 536 111.68 43.78 41.95
N GLU A 537 110.72 42.90 42.26
CA GLU A 537 110.96 41.53 42.72
C GLU A 537 111.85 40.77 41.73
N PHE A 538 111.49 40.82 40.45
CA PHE A 538 112.24 40.16 39.39
C PHE A 538 113.67 40.70 39.30
N LEU A 539 113.86 42.02 39.32
CA LEU A 539 115.19 42.64 39.25
C LEU A 539 116.06 42.30 40.48
N TYR A 540 115.47 42.23 41.67
CA TYR A 540 116.14 41.80 42.90
C TYR A 540 116.56 40.32 42.82
N LYS A 541 115.66 39.41 42.43
CA LYS A 541 115.96 37.97 42.28
C LYS A 541 117.07 37.70 41.26
N GLN A 542 117.11 38.47 40.18
CA GLN A 542 118.15 38.40 39.16
C GLN A 542 119.48 39.05 39.58
N GLY A 543 119.58 39.57 40.81
CA GLY A 543 120.78 40.21 41.34
C GLY A 543 121.11 41.56 40.70
N ARG A 544 120.16 42.17 39.98
CA ARG A 544 120.30 43.49 39.35
C ARG A 544 120.02 44.64 40.31
N TYR A 545 119.28 44.38 41.38
CA TYR A 545 119.16 45.29 42.52
C TYR A 545 119.76 44.66 43.77
N THR A 546 120.54 45.46 44.49
CA THR A 546 120.95 45.19 45.86
C THR A 546 119.77 45.37 46.82
N GLU A 547 119.92 44.92 48.06
CA GLU A 547 118.87 45.08 49.09
C GLU A 547 118.52 46.56 49.32
N ASP A 548 119.53 47.43 49.41
CA ASP A 548 119.36 48.88 49.58
C ASP A 548 118.69 49.54 48.37
N GLU A 549 119.03 49.12 47.14
CA GLU A 549 118.38 49.61 45.91
C GLU A 549 116.93 49.15 45.82
N THR A 550 116.66 47.89 46.20
CA THR A 550 115.31 47.31 46.21
C THR A 550 114.41 48.03 47.21
N LEU A 551 114.92 48.30 48.42
CA LEU A 551 114.23 49.10 49.43
C LEU A 551 113.94 50.52 48.93
N THR A 552 114.89 51.13 48.23
CA THR A 552 114.74 52.48 47.69
C THR A 552 113.65 52.54 46.62
N GLU A 553 113.65 51.60 45.67
CA GLU A 553 112.63 51.53 44.62
C GLU A 553 111.24 51.17 45.17
N LEU A 554 111.14 50.27 46.15
CA LEU A 554 109.86 49.95 46.80
C LEU A 554 109.28 51.12 47.60
N ARG A 555 110.12 51.92 48.25
CA ARG A 555 109.68 53.13 48.96
C ARG A 555 109.13 54.21 48.01
N LYS A 556 109.64 54.29 46.77
CA LYS A 556 109.10 55.21 45.75
C LYS A 556 107.67 54.88 45.36
N LEU A 557 107.23 53.62 45.52
CA LEU A 557 105.85 53.18 45.29
C LEU A 557 104.88 53.60 46.41
N LYS A 558 105.34 54.35 47.43
CA LYS A 558 104.54 54.84 48.57
C LYS A 558 103.82 53.72 49.34
N LEU A 559 104.40 52.53 49.37
CA LEU A 559 103.91 51.39 50.13
C LEU A 559 104.14 51.61 51.63
N ALA A 560 103.32 50.99 52.49
CA ALA A 560 103.55 51.00 53.92
C ALA A 560 104.87 50.27 54.28
N ASP A 561 105.68 50.85 55.17
CA ASP A 561 107.00 50.30 55.52
C ASP A 561 106.92 48.86 56.05
N GLU A 562 105.86 48.52 56.80
CA GLU A 562 105.60 47.14 57.28
C GLU A 562 105.43 46.14 56.12
N TYR A 563 104.81 46.56 55.02
CA TYR A 563 104.63 45.70 53.84
C TYR A 563 105.96 45.50 53.10
N ILE A 564 106.78 46.55 52.98
CA ILE A 564 108.11 46.48 52.36
C ILE A 564 109.03 45.52 53.15
N GLN A 565 109.02 45.60 54.48
CA GLN A 565 109.83 44.73 55.35
C GLN A 565 109.49 43.24 55.23
N ASN A 566 108.25 42.91 54.86
CA ASN A 566 107.82 41.53 54.68
C ASN A 566 108.14 40.95 53.29
N LEU A 567 108.34 41.80 52.26
CA LEU A 567 108.59 41.35 50.88
C LEU A 567 110.01 40.81 50.70
N LEU A 568 111.02 41.51 51.23
CA LEU A 568 112.43 41.15 51.06
C LEU A 568 112.78 39.74 51.58
N PRO A 569 112.44 39.35 52.83
CA PRO A 569 112.73 38.01 53.32
C PRO A 569 112.10 36.90 52.46
N GLN A 570 110.91 37.15 51.91
CA GLN A 570 110.23 36.20 51.01
C GLN A 570 110.94 36.08 49.66
N TRP A 571 111.45 37.19 49.11
CA TRP A 571 112.17 37.18 47.85
C TRP A 571 113.57 36.58 47.97
N THR A 572 114.27 36.81 49.09
CA THR A 572 115.57 36.19 49.37
C THR A 572 115.46 34.68 49.50
N ALA A 573 114.45 34.17 50.21
CA ALA A 573 114.22 32.73 50.32
C ALA A 573 113.95 32.07 48.96
N LYS A 574 113.16 32.72 48.08
CA LYS A 574 112.90 32.24 46.71
C LYS A 574 114.12 32.33 45.79
N SER A 575 114.96 33.36 45.91
CA SER A 575 116.14 33.54 45.04
C SER A 575 117.27 32.55 45.32
N VAL A 576 117.39 32.06 46.55
CA VAL A 576 118.35 31.01 46.94
C VAL A 576 117.93 29.64 46.38
N ALA A 577 116.63 29.32 46.39
CA ALA A 577 116.11 28.06 45.86
C ALA A 577 116.25 27.93 44.32
N GLU A 578 116.23 29.05 43.57
CA GLU A 578 116.39 29.05 42.10
C GLU A 578 117.87 29.00 41.63
N LYS A 579 118.85 29.16 42.53
CA LYS A 579 120.29 29.25 42.18
C LYS A 579 121.06 27.92 42.14
N GLU A 580 120.47 26.81 42.58
CA GLU A 580 121.07 25.48 42.38
C GLU A 580 120.58 24.90 41.04
N THR A 581 121.39 25.03 40.00
CA THR A 581 121.09 24.49 38.67
C THR A 581 121.37 22.97 38.64
N LEU A 582 120.37 22.18 39.04
CA LEU A 582 120.35 20.74 38.79
C LEU A 582 119.92 20.47 37.34
N TRP A 583 120.44 19.40 36.72
CA TRP A 583 119.90 18.95 35.43
C TRP A 583 118.44 18.50 35.59
N THR A 584 117.60 18.70 34.57
CA THR A 584 116.22 18.16 34.64
C THR A 584 116.25 16.64 34.61
N ASN A 585 115.21 15.98 35.13
CA ASN A 585 115.09 14.52 35.10
C ASN A 585 115.34 13.93 33.68
N ALA A 586 114.80 14.56 32.64
CA ALA A 586 114.98 14.14 31.26
C ALA A 586 116.42 14.31 30.76
N GLN A 587 117.11 15.39 31.18
CA GLN A 587 118.53 15.62 30.85
C GLN A 587 119.41 14.58 31.53
N THR A 588 119.20 14.31 32.82
CA THR A 588 119.94 13.30 33.58
C THR A 588 119.83 11.92 32.94
N LEU A 589 118.62 11.47 32.59
CA LEU A 589 118.41 10.17 31.93
C LEU A 589 119.03 10.10 30.53
N SER A 590 118.93 11.19 29.76
CA SER A 590 119.57 11.29 28.45
C SER A 590 121.09 11.17 28.54
N PHE A 591 121.72 11.85 29.51
CA PHE A 591 123.16 11.79 29.73
C PHE A 591 123.63 10.41 30.21
N MET A 592 122.83 9.72 31.03
CA MET A 592 123.11 8.34 31.40
C MET A 592 123.03 7.40 30.20
N LYS A 593 121.99 7.52 29.36
CA LYS A 593 121.81 6.70 28.16
C LYS A 593 122.89 6.94 27.10
N ALA A 594 123.41 8.16 27.02
CA ALA A 594 124.50 8.56 26.14
C ALA A 594 125.90 8.25 26.70
N ASN A 595 126.02 7.60 27.87
CA ASN A 595 127.28 7.37 28.60
C ASN A 595 128.09 8.66 28.88
N LEU A 596 127.42 9.82 28.97
CA LEU A 596 128.06 11.10 29.30
C LEU A 596 128.28 11.26 30.81
N ILE A 597 127.51 10.54 31.63
CA ILE A 597 127.67 10.45 33.09
C ILE A 597 127.54 9.00 33.54
N THR A 598 128.14 8.65 34.69
CA THR A 598 128.04 7.30 35.26
C THR A 598 126.66 7.04 35.87
N LEU A 599 126.28 5.75 35.98
CA LEU A 599 125.06 5.32 36.66
C LEU A 599 124.96 5.87 38.09
N GLU A 600 126.06 5.86 38.84
CA GLU A 600 126.15 6.42 40.20
C GLU A 600 125.98 7.95 40.20
N ARG A 601 126.57 8.67 39.23
CA ARG A 601 126.40 10.12 39.14
C ARG A 601 124.96 10.49 38.79
N GLY A 602 124.32 9.73 37.89
CA GLY A 602 122.91 9.90 37.56
C GLY A 602 121.98 9.61 38.75
N LYS A 603 122.31 8.59 39.56
CA LYS A 603 121.60 8.28 40.82
C LYS A 603 121.65 9.45 41.80
N GLN A 604 122.83 10.04 41.98
CA GLN A 604 123.01 11.21 42.85
C GLN A 604 122.19 12.41 42.36
N GLU A 605 122.24 12.72 41.05
CA GLU A 605 121.51 13.86 40.50
C GLU A 605 119.99 13.71 40.63
N LEU A 606 119.44 12.49 40.44
CA LEU A 606 118.02 12.24 40.68
C LEU A 606 117.64 12.33 42.17
N THR A 607 118.57 12.00 43.08
CA THR A 607 118.38 12.18 44.52
C THR A 607 118.35 13.67 44.88
N ASP A 608 119.25 14.46 44.30
CA ASP A 608 119.34 15.91 44.52
C ASP A 608 118.10 16.65 43.96
N LEU A 609 117.47 16.10 42.91
CA LEU A 609 116.16 16.55 42.39
C LEU A 609 114.95 16.15 43.27
N GLY A 610 115.16 15.35 44.31
CA GLY A 610 114.13 14.93 45.26
C GLY A 610 113.34 13.66 44.88
N TYR A 611 113.85 12.82 43.97
CA TYR A 611 113.23 11.51 43.69
C TYR A 611 113.57 10.49 44.79
N ASP A 612 112.60 9.63 45.14
CA ASP A 612 112.81 8.52 46.08
C ASP A 612 113.52 7.31 45.42
N GLU A 613 113.92 6.34 46.26
CA GLU A 613 114.70 5.19 45.83
C GLU A 613 113.94 4.28 44.85
N GLU A 614 112.62 4.21 44.94
CA GLU A 614 111.77 3.42 44.03
C GLU A 614 111.78 4.04 42.63
N HIS A 615 111.50 5.34 42.53
CA HIS A 615 111.47 6.07 41.26
C HIS A 615 112.84 6.08 40.59
N ILE A 616 113.92 6.25 41.36
CA ILE A 616 115.27 6.17 40.81
C ILE A 616 115.53 4.79 40.21
N ASN A 617 115.17 3.70 40.89
CA ASN A 617 115.36 2.35 40.35
C ASN A 617 114.59 2.09 39.04
N VAL A 618 113.36 2.60 38.92
CA VAL A 618 112.57 2.53 37.67
C VAL A 618 113.26 3.29 36.54
N TYR A 619 113.77 4.49 36.83
CA TYR A 619 114.50 5.27 35.86
C TYR A 619 115.81 4.59 35.43
N LEU A 620 116.56 3.97 36.36
CA LEU A 620 117.77 3.22 36.05
C LEU A 620 117.49 1.99 35.18
N ALA A 621 116.36 1.31 35.41
CA ALA A 621 115.91 0.21 34.56
C ALA A 621 115.59 0.68 33.13
N SER A 622 115.03 1.88 32.98
CA SER A 622 114.71 2.45 31.66
C SER A 622 115.93 2.80 30.80
N VAL A 623 117.12 2.92 31.42
CA VAL A 623 118.39 3.26 30.74
C VAL A 623 119.16 2.00 30.30
N LYS A 624 118.88 0.82 30.88
CA LYS A 624 119.46 -0.46 30.45
C LYS A 624 118.65 -1.06 29.29
N THR A 625 119.15 -0.86 28.08
CA THR A 625 118.83 -1.66 26.88
C THR A 625 120.16 -2.00 26.21
N GLU A 626 120.30 -3.25 25.77
CA GLU A 626 121.51 -3.93 25.25
C GLU A 626 122.55 -3.06 24.53
#